data_AF-A0A960FPY9-F1
#
_entry.id   AF-A0A960FPY9-F1
#
_cell.length_a   1.000
_cell.length_b   1.000
_cell.length_c   1.000
_cell.angle_alpha   90.00
_cell.angle_beta   90.00
_cell.angle_gamma   90.00
#
_symmetry.space_group_name_H-M   'P 1'
#
loop_
_entity.id
_entity.type
_entity.pdbx_description
1 polymer ?
#
loop_
_entity_poly.entity_id
_entity_poly.type
_entity_poly.pdbx_seq_one_letter_code
_entity_poly.pdbx_strand_id
1 'polypeptide(L)'
;MFGRKERAALASLDPLHRGLIEQRTLSAVLQPPAWRTLVDSLVHPPPELRKAKHQVPPRTMEIVVPLVRLLAADVDDDAWLGLTVDLRGPGVPDKQGTPRDLPPQPPALKVVEQLARDGWLAVDAQLRHGGRLRLGVVDDVRLRTITKRSASGKRKIKRRQKATERVRVRLTPPKGVAPIVPHSTPRWLTVTAKDGRRPSVAVKAA
;
A
#
# COMPACT_ATOMS: atom_id res chain seq x y z
N MET A 1 24.89 14.29 1.90
CA MET A 1 24.86 14.61 3.35
C MET A 1 23.79 15.66 3.61
N PHE A 2 23.00 15.51 4.69
CA PHE A 2 22.00 16.51 5.10
C PHE A 2 22.68 17.77 5.64
N GLY A 3 22.20 18.95 5.23
CA GLY A 3 22.58 20.21 5.85
C GLY A 3 22.09 20.30 7.31
N ARG A 4 22.73 21.13 8.15
CA ARG A 4 22.39 21.28 9.57
C ARG A 4 20.90 21.58 9.80
N LYS A 5 20.31 22.46 8.97
CA LYS A 5 18.89 22.81 9.02
C LYS A 5 17.97 21.64 8.64
N GLU A 6 18.35 20.85 7.63
CA GLU A 6 17.57 19.68 7.20
C GLU A 6 17.53 18.60 8.29
N ARG A 7 18.65 18.37 8.99
CA ARG A 7 18.68 17.42 10.12
C ARG A 7 17.81 17.87 11.28
N ALA A 8 17.84 19.15 11.62
CA ALA A 8 16.98 19.71 12.66
C ALA A 8 15.51 19.57 12.29
N ALA A 9 15.13 19.90 11.04
CA ALA A 9 13.77 19.74 10.54
C ALA A 9 13.29 18.28 10.56
N LEU A 10 14.14 17.33 10.16
CA LEU A 10 13.83 15.89 10.25
C LEU A 10 13.68 15.41 11.70
N ALA A 11 14.49 15.94 12.62
CA ALA A 11 14.42 15.59 14.04
C ALA A 11 13.14 16.13 14.71
N SER A 12 12.57 17.23 14.22
CA SER A 12 11.32 17.79 14.71
C SER A 12 10.06 17.13 14.15
N LEU A 13 10.19 16.26 13.15
CA LEU A 13 9.04 15.54 12.59
C LEU A 13 8.49 14.49 13.55
N ASP A 14 7.21 14.19 13.38
CA ASP A 14 6.61 12.98 13.93
C ASP A 14 7.46 11.74 13.53
N PRO A 15 7.74 10.82 14.47
CA PRO A 15 8.53 9.63 14.17
C PRO A 15 8.01 8.80 13.00
N LEU A 16 6.69 8.73 12.81
CA LEU A 16 6.05 7.99 11.72
C LEU A 16 6.22 8.70 10.37
N HIS A 17 6.15 10.04 10.34
CA HIS A 17 6.46 10.81 9.14
C HIS A 17 7.92 10.59 8.74
N ARG A 18 8.85 10.71 9.68
CA ARG A 18 10.27 10.41 9.44
C ARG A 18 10.47 8.98 8.92
N GLY A 19 9.78 7.99 9.49
CA GLY A 19 9.80 6.60 9.01
C GLY A 19 9.39 6.46 7.55
N LEU A 20 8.35 7.19 7.10
CA LEU A 20 7.94 7.21 5.68
C LEU A 20 8.98 7.85 4.75
N ILE A 21 9.75 8.83 5.22
CA ILE A 21 10.82 9.45 4.44
C ILE A 21 12.03 8.50 4.34
N GLU A 22 12.48 7.98 5.48
CA GLU A 22 13.75 7.25 5.59
C GLU A 22 13.62 5.79 5.20
N GLN A 23 12.60 5.11 5.74
CA GLN A 23 12.42 3.66 5.62
C GLN A 23 11.37 3.30 4.58
N ARG A 24 10.55 4.27 4.16
CA ARG A 24 9.38 4.07 3.29
C ARG A 24 8.37 3.10 3.89
N THR A 25 8.32 2.99 5.21
CA THR A 25 7.43 2.11 5.96
C THR A 25 6.76 2.86 7.10
N LEU A 26 5.55 2.44 7.46
CA LEU A 26 4.80 2.96 8.59
C LEU A 26 3.99 1.82 9.20
N SER A 27 4.00 1.67 10.52
CA SER A 27 3.12 0.73 11.20
C SER A 27 2.74 1.30 12.56
N ALA A 28 1.46 1.61 12.74
CA ALA A 28 0.97 2.21 13.96
C ALA A 28 -0.49 1.87 14.23
N VAL A 29 -0.86 1.88 15.51
CA VAL A 29 -2.23 1.85 15.98
C VAL A 29 -2.41 3.11 16.81
N LEU A 30 -3.21 4.05 16.30
CA LEU A 30 -3.41 5.36 16.93
C LEU A 30 -4.90 5.69 16.97
N GLN A 31 -5.26 6.62 17.86
CA GLN A 31 -6.57 7.25 17.87
C GLN A 31 -6.69 8.30 16.75
N PRO A 32 -7.91 8.62 16.28
CA PRO A 32 -8.12 9.60 15.22
C PRO A 32 -7.43 10.96 15.44
N PRO A 33 -7.38 11.58 16.64
CA PRO A 33 -6.66 12.84 16.83
C PRO A 33 -5.17 12.76 16.46
N ALA A 34 -4.49 11.68 16.85
CA ALA A 34 -3.07 11.48 16.54
C ALA A 34 -2.85 11.20 15.04
N TRP A 35 -3.77 10.48 14.39
CA TRP A 35 -3.75 10.35 12.93
C TRP A 35 -3.93 11.69 12.21
N ARG A 36 -4.80 12.57 12.70
CA ARG A 36 -4.98 13.93 12.15
C ARG A 36 -3.68 14.72 12.24
N THR A 37 -2.99 14.71 13.39
CA THR A 37 -1.68 15.36 13.55
C THR A 37 -0.63 14.82 12.57
N LEU A 38 -0.54 13.51 12.39
CA LEU A 38 0.38 12.92 11.42
C LEU A 38 0.03 13.33 9.99
N VAL A 39 -1.24 13.29 9.62
CA VAL A 39 -1.73 13.70 8.29
C VAL A 39 -1.40 15.16 8.02
N ASP A 40 -1.60 16.05 8.99
CA ASP A 40 -1.26 17.46 8.86
C ASP A 40 0.24 17.66 8.65
N SER A 41 1.07 16.90 9.37
CA SER A 41 2.53 16.89 9.16
C SER A 41 2.92 16.47 7.73
N LEU A 42 2.22 15.49 7.16
CA LEU A 42 2.46 14.99 5.79
C LEU A 42 2.00 15.98 4.71
N VAL A 43 0.86 16.65 4.93
CA VAL A 43 0.27 17.60 3.97
C VAL A 43 0.99 18.95 4.01
N HIS A 44 1.47 19.37 5.18
CA HIS A 44 2.15 20.64 5.39
C HIS A 44 3.58 20.43 5.89
N PRO A 45 4.47 19.79 5.11
CA PRO A 45 5.82 19.54 5.56
C PRO A 45 6.60 20.86 5.71
N PRO A 46 7.56 20.93 6.65
CA PRO A 46 8.46 22.07 6.79
C PRO A 46 9.11 22.46 5.45
N PRO A 47 9.31 23.77 5.16
CA PRO A 47 9.90 24.23 3.90
C PRO A 47 11.23 23.56 3.55
N GLU A 48 12.05 23.24 4.55
CA GLU A 48 13.34 22.58 4.43
C GLU A 48 13.25 21.16 3.82
N LEU A 49 12.08 20.52 3.94
CA LEU A 49 11.82 19.15 3.51
C LEU A 49 11.05 19.06 2.18
N ARG A 50 10.81 20.18 1.49
CA ARG A 50 10.11 20.19 0.18
C ARG A 50 10.94 19.60 -0.97
N LYS A 51 12.25 19.44 -0.78
CA LYS A 51 13.16 18.86 -1.78
C LYS A 51 12.80 17.41 -2.10
N ALA A 52 12.95 17.00 -3.36
CA ALA A 52 12.57 15.66 -3.84
C ALA A 52 13.13 14.50 -3.00
N LYS A 53 14.37 14.62 -2.48
CA LYS A 53 14.99 13.59 -1.62
C LYS A 53 14.29 13.36 -0.27
N HIS A 54 13.44 14.28 0.17
CA HIS A 54 12.69 14.21 1.44
C HIS A 54 11.20 13.99 1.23
N GLN A 55 10.75 13.91 -0.02
CA GLN A 55 9.35 13.62 -0.30
C GLN A 55 9.04 12.17 0.07
N VAL A 56 7.91 12.00 0.75
CA VAL A 56 7.29 10.69 0.96
C VAL A 56 6.93 10.07 -0.40
N PRO A 57 6.81 8.73 -0.50
CA PRO A 57 6.42 8.11 -1.76
C PRO A 57 5.05 8.62 -2.25
N PRO A 58 4.81 8.74 -3.57
CA PRO A 58 3.56 9.29 -4.11
C PRO A 58 2.28 8.63 -3.55
N ARG A 59 2.30 7.30 -3.37
CA ARG A 59 1.21 6.52 -2.75
C ARG A 59 0.80 7.03 -1.36
N THR A 60 1.70 7.67 -0.62
CA THR A 60 1.36 8.29 0.67
C THR A 60 0.31 9.37 0.48
N MET A 61 0.50 10.27 -0.48
CA MET A 61 -0.41 11.40 -0.70
C MET A 61 -1.63 10.99 -1.53
N GLU A 62 -1.47 10.08 -2.49
CA GLU A 62 -2.53 9.64 -3.39
C GLU A 62 -3.53 8.70 -2.71
N ILE A 63 -3.09 7.87 -1.76
CA ILE A 63 -3.91 6.80 -1.20
C ILE A 63 -3.94 6.85 0.33
N VAL A 64 -2.77 6.84 0.99
CA VAL A 64 -2.70 6.68 2.46
C VAL A 64 -3.37 7.86 3.17
N VAL A 65 -3.03 9.10 2.82
CA VAL A 65 -3.60 10.30 3.45
C VAL A 65 -5.12 10.39 3.25
N PRO A 66 -5.67 10.28 2.04
CA PRO A 66 -7.12 10.25 1.83
C PRO A 66 -7.82 9.12 2.61
N LEU A 67 -7.25 7.92 2.61
CA LEU A 67 -7.81 6.77 3.31
C LEU A 67 -7.85 6.98 4.83
N VAL A 68 -6.76 7.49 5.42
CA VAL A 68 -6.71 7.80 6.85
C VAL A 68 -7.72 8.88 7.22
N ARG A 69 -7.84 9.95 6.41
CA ARG A 69 -8.85 10.99 6.63
C ARG A 69 -10.27 10.44 6.60
N LEU A 70 -10.57 9.60 5.61
CA LEU A 70 -11.89 8.96 5.48
C LEU A 70 -12.19 8.09 6.70
N LEU A 71 -11.27 7.21 7.09
CA LEU A 71 -11.47 6.30 8.20
C LEU A 71 -11.53 7.02 9.55
N ALA A 72 -10.68 8.03 9.76
CA ALA A 72 -10.68 8.82 10.98
C ALA A 72 -11.97 9.64 11.18
N ALA A 73 -12.77 9.85 10.12
CA ALA A 73 -14.10 10.45 10.24
C ALA A 73 -15.17 9.44 10.67
N ASP A 74 -14.96 8.15 10.42
CA ASP A 74 -15.90 7.05 10.71
C ASP A 74 -15.53 6.24 11.97
N VAL A 75 -14.41 6.57 12.62
CA VAL A 75 -13.91 5.99 13.86
C VAL A 75 -14.09 7.02 14.98
N ASP A 76 -14.59 6.60 16.13
CA ASP A 76 -14.73 7.51 17.28
C ASP A 76 -13.36 7.95 17.80
N ASP A 77 -13.29 9.17 18.34
CA ASP A 77 -12.01 9.79 18.75
C ASP A 77 -11.25 9.00 19.83
N ASP A 78 -11.94 8.14 20.59
CA ASP A 78 -11.37 7.24 21.60
C ASP A 78 -11.04 5.83 21.07
N ALA A 79 -11.56 5.47 19.89
CA ALA A 79 -11.35 4.17 19.26
C ALA A 79 -10.01 4.10 18.50
N TRP A 80 -9.61 2.87 18.15
CA TRP A 80 -8.31 2.61 17.51
C TRP A 80 -8.44 2.44 15.99
N LEU A 81 -7.52 3.06 15.27
CA LEU A 81 -7.26 2.85 13.85
C LEU A 81 -5.82 2.34 13.68
N GLY A 82 -5.70 1.09 13.24
CA GLY A 82 -4.44 0.44 12.87
C GLY A 82 -4.15 0.57 11.38
N LEU A 83 -2.92 0.94 11.05
CA LEU A 83 -2.42 1.08 9.69
C LEU A 83 -1.00 0.56 9.60
N THR A 84 -0.75 -0.33 8.65
CA THR A 84 0.59 -0.76 8.23
C THR A 84 0.76 -0.47 6.75
N VAL A 85 1.86 0.18 6.39
CA VAL A 85 2.22 0.55 5.03
C VAL A 85 3.68 0.20 4.76
N ASP A 86 3.95 -0.39 3.61
CA ASP A 86 5.30 -0.67 3.12
C ASP A 86 5.46 -0.23 1.66
N LEU A 87 6.01 0.97 1.48
CA LEU A 87 6.14 1.65 0.19
C LEU A 87 7.53 1.47 -0.42
N ARG A 88 8.33 0.50 0.04
CA ARG A 88 9.64 0.17 -0.55
C ARG A 88 9.51 -0.43 -1.96
N GLY A 89 8.32 -0.88 -2.33
CA GLY A 89 7.98 -1.47 -3.63
C GLY A 89 8.37 -2.94 -3.78
N PRO A 90 8.10 -3.58 -4.92
CA PRO A 90 8.34 -5.01 -5.15
C PRO A 90 9.81 -5.36 -5.43
N GLY A 91 10.68 -4.34 -5.49
CA GLY A 91 12.09 -4.47 -5.81
C GLY A 91 12.98 -4.85 -4.63
N VAL A 92 12.45 -4.85 -3.40
CA VAL A 92 13.24 -5.23 -2.22
C VAL A 92 13.41 -6.75 -2.11
N PRO A 93 14.58 -7.25 -1.66
CA PRO A 93 14.89 -8.68 -1.67
C PRO A 93 13.90 -9.55 -0.87
N ASP A 94 13.35 -9.03 0.23
CA ASP A 94 12.40 -9.72 1.12
C ASP A 94 11.02 -9.97 0.47
N LYS A 95 10.67 -9.21 -0.57
CA LYS A 95 9.40 -9.35 -1.31
C LYS A 95 9.53 -10.14 -2.62
N GLN A 96 10.78 -10.46 -3.00
CA GLN A 96 11.10 -11.10 -4.25
C GLN A 96 11.14 -12.63 -4.10
N GLY A 97 10.43 -13.32 -4.98
CA GLY A 97 10.54 -14.77 -5.12
C GLY A 97 11.82 -15.18 -5.86
N THR A 98 12.03 -16.50 -5.93
CA THR A 98 13.16 -17.09 -6.66
C THR A 98 13.05 -16.81 -8.16
N PRO A 99 14.10 -16.29 -8.81
CA PRO A 99 14.16 -16.18 -10.26
C PRO A 99 14.07 -17.56 -10.93
N ARG A 100 13.34 -17.64 -12.05
CA ARG A 100 13.24 -18.83 -12.90
C ARG A 100 13.60 -18.51 -14.33
N ASP A 101 14.38 -19.38 -14.97
CA ASP A 101 14.60 -19.30 -16.41
C ASP A 101 13.33 -19.76 -17.14
N LEU A 102 13.04 -19.08 -18.25
CA LEU A 102 11.97 -19.44 -19.17
C LEU A 102 12.57 -19.81 -20.52
N PRO A 103 11.94 -20.72 -21.28
CA PRO A 103 12.40 -21.07 -22.61
C PRO A 103 12.46 -19.81 -23.50
N PRO A 104 13.65 -19.41 -24.00
CA PRO A 104 13.78 -18.26 -24.85
C PRO A 104 13.26 -18.58 -26.26
N GLN A 105 12.59 -17.62 -26.89
CA GLN A 105 12.17 -17.69 -28.30
C GLN A 105 13.00 -16.69 -29.10
N PRO A 106 13.57 -17.05 -30.27
CA PRO A 106 14.32 -16.12 -31.10
C PRO A 106 13.52 -14.81 -31.34
N PRO A 107 14.15 -13.63 -31.26
CA PRO A 107 15.58 -13.35 -31.09
C PRO A 107 16.05 -13.23 -29.62
N ALA A 108 15.27 -13.72 -28.65
CA ALA A 108 15.71 -13.78 -27.26
C ALA A 108 16.76 -14.88 -27.06
N LEU A 109 17.82 -14.54 -26.33
CA LEU A 109 18.88 -15.46 -25.90
C LEU A 109 18.61 -16.02 -24.49
N LYS A 110 18.04 -15.17 -23.62
CA LYS A 110 17.74 -15.53 -22.23
C LYS A 110 16.50 -14.80 -21.77
N VAL A 111 15.61 -15.51 -21.08
CA VAL A 111 14.44 -14.94 -20.43
C VAL A 111 14.44 -15.40 -18.98
N VAL A 112 14.59 -14.46 -18.05
CA VAL A 112 14.44 -14.71 -16.61
C VAL A 112 13.15 -14.07 -16.14
N GLU A 113 12.37 -14.81 -15.39
CA GLU A 113 11.17 -14.31 -14.72
C GLU A 113 11.32 -14.42 -13.21
N GLN A 114 10.79 -13.43 -12.51
CA GLN A 114 10.74 -13.39 -11.07
C GLN A 114 9.38 -12.85 -10.67
N LEU A 115 8.74 -13.52 -9.71
CA LEU A 115 7.48 -13.07 -9.14
C LEU A 115 7.79 -12.39 -7.80
N ALA A 116 7.20 -11.23 -7.57
CA ALA A 116 7.24 -10.54 -6.29
C ALA A 116 5.82 -10.37 -5.77
N ARG A 117 5.64 -10.48 -4.46
CA ARG A 117 4.36 -10.28 -3.78
C ARG A 117 4.53 -9.18 -2.76
N ASP A 118 3.98 -8.02 -3.06
CA ASP A 118 4.19 -6.79 -2.30
C ASP A 118 2.92 -6.41 -1.55
N GLY A 119 2.79 -6.88 -0.32
CA GLY A 119 1.76 -6.42 0.61
C GLY A 119 2.12 -5.05 1.16
N TRP A 120 1.57 -3.99 0.57
CA TRP A 120 2.01 -2.62 0.85
C TRP A 120 1.04 -1.83 1.73
N LEU A 121 -0.20 -2.32 1.95
CA LEU A 121 -1.19 -1.66 2.79
C LEU A 121 -2.02 -2.69 3.57
N ALA A 122 -2.14 -2.48 4.87
CA ALA A 122 -3.06 -3.18 5.75
C ALA A 122 -3.71 -2.18 6.73
N VAL A 123 -5.02 -2.33 6.95
CA VAL A 123 -5.81 -1.49 7.84
C VAL A 123 -6.67 -2.37 8.73
N ASP A 124 -6.79 -1.97 10.00
CA ASP A 124 -7.76 -2.51 10.95
C ASP A 124 -8.41 -1.33 11.70
N ALA A 125 -9.71 -1.13 11.53
CA ALA A 125 -10.42 0.02 12.12
C ALA A 125 -11.66 -0.45 12.90
N GLN A 126 -11.84 0.08 14.10
CA GLN A 126 -13.09 -0.03 14.85
C GLN A 126 -13.97 1.16 14.52
N LEU A 127 -15.04 0.91 13.77
CA LEU A 127 -15.94 1.94 13.30
C LEU A 127 -16.92 2.34 14.40
N ARG A 128 -17.42 3.58 14.33
CA ARG A 128 -18.31 4.17 15.34
C ARG A 128 -19.62 3.43 15.61
N HIS A 129 -20.10 2.70 14.61
CA HIS A 129 -21.28 1.84 14.75
C HIS A 129 -20.96 0.48 15.39
N GLY A 130 -19.76 0.31 15.97
CA GLY A 130 -19.28 -0.94 16.57
C GLY A 130 -18.84 -2.02 15.58
N GLY A 131 -18.85 -1.70 14.27
CA GLY A 131 -18.33 -2.58 13.23
C GLY A 131 -16.80 -2.60 13.19
N ARG A 132 -16.23 -3.63 12.57
CA ARG A 132 -14.78 -3.74 12.36
C ARG A 132 -14.46 -3.87 10.88
N LEU A 133 -13.64 -2.95 10.38
CA LEU A 133 -13.15 -2.94 9.01
C LEU A 133 -11.73 -3.49 8.95
N ARG A 134 -11.48 -4.42 8.04
CA ARG A 134 -10.14 -4.86 7.65
C ARG A 134 -9.95 -4.67 6.16
N LEU A 135 -8.89 -3.99 5.78
CA LEU A 135 -8.50 -3.79 4.39
C LEU A 135 -7.06 -4.24 4.19
N GLY A 136 -6.79 -4.88 3.06
CA GLY A 136 -5.44 -5.25 2.65
C GLY A 136 -5.26 -5.08 1.15
N VAL A 137 -4.11 -4.54 0.75
CA VAL A 137 -3.70 -4.40 -0.65
C VAL A 137 -2.37 -5.12 -0.86
N VAL A 138 -2.34 -5.95 -1.90
CA VAL A 138 -1.16 -6.72 -2.30
C VAL A 138 -0.95 -6.58 -3.79
N ASP A 139 0.25 -6.19 -4.21
CA ASP A 139 0.64 -6.21 -5.62
C ASP A 139 1.32 -7.54 -5.94
N ASP A 140 0.73 -8.31 -6.84
CA ASP A 140 1.39 -9.46 -7.46
C ASP A 140 2.13 -8.97 -8.72
N VAL A 141 3.46 -8.91 -8.64
CA VAL A 141 4.31 -8.27 -9.66
C VAL A 141 5.15 -9.32 -10.37
N ARG A 142 4.98 -9.41 -11.68
CA ARG A 142 5.82 -10.21 -12.57
C ARG A 142 6.92 -9.34 -13.16
N LEU A 143 8.16 -9.62 -12.77
CA LEU A 143 9.38 -9.02 -13.30
C LEU A 143 9.98 -9.97 -14.34
N ARG A 144 10.29 -9.45 -15.53
CA ARG A 144 10.91 -10.24 -16.59
C ARG A 144 12.12 -9.51 -17.17
N THR A 145 13.26 -10.18 -17.21
CA THR A 145 14.48 -9.72 -17.87
C THR A 145 14.72 -10.55 -19.12
N ILE A 146 14.71 -9.89 -20.28
CA ILE A 146 14.88 -10.51 -21.59
C ILE A 146 16.19 -10.01 -22.20
N THR A 147 17.12 -10.92 -22.44
CA THR A 147 18.35 -10.64 -23.17
C THR A 147 18.17 -11.05 -24.63
N LYS A 148 18.41 -10.12 -25.56
CA LYS A 148 18.29 -10.32 -27.02
C LYS A 148 19.62 -10.02 -27.71
N ARG A 149 19.81 -10.56 -28.91
CA ARG A 149 20.88 -10.12 -29.83
C ARG A 149 20.26 -9.21 -30.90
N SER A 150 20.87 -8.07 -31.19
CA SER A 150 20.47 -7.22 -32.32
C SER A 150 21.01 -7.76 -33.64
N ALA A 151 20.50 -7.26 -34.76
CA ALA A 151 21.02 -7.57 -36.09
C ALA A 151 22.53 -7.27 -36.21
N SER A 152 23.01 -6.23 -35.52
CA SER A 152 24.44 -5.87 -35.43
C SER A 152 25.26 -6.70 -34.42
N GLY A 153 24.71 -7.79 -33.87
CA GLY A 153 25.40 -8.66 -32.90
C GLY A 153 25.42 -8.15 -31.45
N LYS A 154 25.06 -6.87 -31.20
CA LYS A 154 25.04 -6.28 -29.84
C LYS A 154 24.00 -6.96 -28.94
N ARG A 155 24.35 -7.12 -27.66
CA ARG A 155 23.44 -7.67 -26.63
C ARG A 155 22.55 -6.56 -26.09
N LYS A 156 21.23 -6.79 -26.06
CA LYS A 156 20.24 -5.86 -25.51
C LYS A 156 19.49 -6.50 -24.35
N ILE A 157 19.45 -5.82 -23.21
CA ILE A 157 18.66 -6.24 -22.04
C ILE A 157 17.38 -5.42 -22.00
N LYS A 158 16.24 -6.10 -21.89
CA LYS A 158 14.91 -5.50 -21.74
C LYS A 158 14.30 -5.99 -20.44
N ARG A 159 13.98 -5.05 -19.54
CA ARG A 159 13.21 -5.31 -18.33
C ARG A 159 11.73 -5.00 -18.60
N ARG A 160 10.85 -5.89 -18.20
CA ARG A 160 9.40 -5.75 -18.27
C ARG A 160 8.82 -6.02 -16.90
N GLN A 161 7.82 -5.25 -16.52
CA GLN A 161 7.07 -5.42 -15.29
C GLN A 161 5.59 -5.45 -15.63
N LYS A 162 4.86 -6.36 -15.00
CA LYS A 162 3.39 -6.35 -14.98
C LYS A 162 2.95 -6.53 -13.54
N ALA A 163 2.16 -5.62 -13.03
CA ALA A 163 1.57 -5.70 -11.70
C ALA A 163 0.08 -6.01 -11.82
N THR A 164 -0.42 -6.82 -10.90
CA THR A 164 -1.84 -7.01 -10.64
C THR A 164 -2.08 -6.70 -9.17
N GLU A 165 -2.87 -5.68 -8.90
CA GLU A 165 -3.21 -5.28 -7.54
C GLU A 165 -4.40 -6.11 -7.04
N ARG A 166 -4.29 -6.62 -5.81
CA ARG A 166 -5.34 -7.38 -5.14
C ARG A 166 -5.78 -6.61 -3.91
N VAL A 167 -7.00 -6.07 -3.99
CA VAL A 167 -7.66 -5.40 -2.87
C VAL A 167 -8.63 -6.37 -2.20
N ARG A 168 -8.49 -6.52 -0.88
CA ARG A 168 -9.41 -7.29 -0.05
C ARG A 168 -9.94 -6.41 1.07
N VAL A 169 -11.25 -6.29 1.14
CA VAL A 169 -11.93 -5.57 2.22
C VAL A 169 -12.89 -6.51 2.92
N ARG A 170 -12.95 -6.43 4.24
CA ARG A 170 -13.91 -7.15 5.06
C ARG A 170 -14.47 -6.22 6.11
N LEU A 171 -15.78 -6.03 6.09
CA LEU A 171 -16.55 -5.37 7.13
C LEU A 171 -17.26 -6.44 7.97
N THR A 172 -17.02 -6.43 9.28
CA THR A 172 -17.76 -7.22 10.26
C THR A 172 -18.73 -6.29 10.96
N PRO A 173 -20.05 -6.43 10.77
CA PRO A 173 -21.02 -5.57 11.45
C PRO A 173 -21.03 -5.85 12.96
N PRO A 174 -21.57 -4.93 13.77
CA PRO A 174 -21.78 -5.16 15.19
C PRO A 174 -22.73 -6.35 15.42
N LYS A 175 -22.71 -6.89 16.64
CA LYS A 175 -23.55 -8.03 17.01
C LYS A 175 -25.03 -7.70 16.82
N GLY A 176 -25.76 -8.58 16.14
CA GLY A 176 -27.21 -8.44 15.92
C GLY A 176 -27.58 -7.58 14.70
N VAL A 177 -26.61 -7.01 13.99
CA VAL A 177 -26.86 -6.27 12.74
C VAL A 177 -26.58 -7.15 11.53
N ALA A 178 -27.55 -7.23 10.64
CA ALA A 178 -27.41 -7.95 9.38
C ALA A 178 -26.42 -7.23 8.44
N PRO A 179 -25.57 -7.96 7.70
CA PRO A 179 -24.69 -7.38 6.70
C PRO A 179 -25.50 -6.81 5.53
N ILE A 180 -25.23 -5.57 5.16
CA ILE A 180 -25.89 -4.90 4.04
C ILE A 180 -24.94 -4.87 2.84
N VAL A 181 -25.42 -5.33 1.70
CA VAL A 181 -24.73 -5.16 0.41
C VAL A 181 -25.24 -3.87 -0.23
N PRO A 182 -24.36 -2.99 -0.75
CA PRO A 182 -24.79 -1.79 -1.47
C PRO A 182 -25.66 -2.16 -2.67
N HIS A 183 -26.71 -1.36 -2.93
CA HIS A 183 -27.63 -1.59 -4.05
C HIS A 183 -26.96 -1.51 -5.42
N SER A 184 -25.90 -0.72 -5.55
CA SER A 184 -25.11 -0.63 -6.77
C SER A 184 -23.63 -0.78 -6.46
N THR A 185 -22.97 -1.68 -7.18
CA THR A 185 -21.52 -1.88 -7.12
C THR A 185 -20.96 -1.79 -8.53
N PRO A 186 -19.81 -1.11 -8.73
CA PRO A 186 -19.11 -1.14 -10.00
C PRO A 186 -18.86 -2.57 -10.48
N ARG A 187 -18.90 -2.81 -11.80
CA ARG A 187 -18.76 -4.16 -12.39
C ARG A 187 -17.42 -4.84 -12.09
N TRP A 188 -16.39 -4.06 -11.76
CA TRP A 188 -15.06 -4.55 -11.41
C TRP A 188 -14.94 -4.93 -9.92
N LEU A 189 -15.97 -4.71 -9.11
CA LEU A 189 -16.04 -5.10 -7.70
C LEU A 189 -17.00 -6.27 -7.51
N THR A 190 -16.50 -7.32 -6.86
CA THR A 190 -17.33 -8.40 -6.33
C THR A 190 -17.57 -8.14 -4.85
N VAL A 191 -18.85 -8.01 -4.47
CA VAL A 191 -19.27 -7.88 -3.07
C VAL A 191 -20.01 -9.14 -2.66
N THR A 192 -19.68 -9.68 -1.49
CA THR A 192 -20.30 -10.89 -0.95
C THR A 192 -20.70 -10.63 0.51
N ALA A 193 -21.98 -10.76 0.83
CA ALA A 193 -22.44 -10.82 2.21
C ALA A 193 -22.54 -12.28 2.67
N LYS A 194 -22.19 -12.51 3.93
CA LYS A 194 -22.39 -13.77 4.62
C LYS A 194 -23.22 -13.50 5.86
N ASP A 195 -24.39 -14.15 5.93
CA ASP A 195 -25.26 -14.15 7.10
C ASP A 195 -24.93 -15.28 8.08
N GLY A 196 -25.53 -15.23 9.27
CA GLY A 196 -25.46 -16.28 10.30
C GLY A 196 -24.58 -15.91 11.50
N ARG A 197 -23.96 -16.91 12.14
CA ARG A 197 -23.26 -16.76 13.44
C ARG A 197 -22.12 -15.73 13.44
N ARG A 198 -21.51 -15.45 12.29
CA ARG A 198 -20.44 -14.46 12.11
C ARG A 198 -20.70 -13.67 10.83
N PRO A 199 -21.57 -12.65 10.88
CA PRO A 199 -21.93 -11.89 9.70
C PRO A 199 -20.71 -11.13 9.15
N SER A 200 -20.63 -10.97 7.83
CA SER A 200 -19.61 -10.12 7.23
C SER A 200 -19.95 -9.72 5.80
N VAL A 201 -19.49 -8.55 5.39
CA VAL A 201 -19.43 -8.12 3.98
C VAL A 201 -17.98 -8.19 3.53
N ALA A 202 -17.71 -8.85 2.41
CA ALA A 202 -16.40 -8.93 1.79
C ALA A 202 -16.43 -8.28 0.41
N VAL A 203 -15.40 -7.49 0.10
CA VAL A 203 -15.21 -6.88 -1.22
C VAL A 203 -13.88 -7.36 -1.80
N LYS A 204 -13.92 -7.71 -3.09
CA LYS A 204 -12.74 -8.04 -3.90
C LYS A 204 -12.80 -7.26 -5.21
N ALA A 205 -11.71 -6.63 -5.59
CA ALA A 205 -11.54 -6.14 -6.95
C ALA A 205 -11.12 -7.31 -7.86
N ALA A 206 -11.77 -7.41 -9.03
CA ALA A 206 -11.50 -8.41 -10.06
C ALA A 206 -10.26 -8.06 -10.88
#